data_AF-A0A836QJQ2-F1
#
_entry.id   AF-A0A836QJQ2-F1
#
_cell.length_a   1.000
_cell.length_b   1.000
_cell.length_c   1.000
_cell.angle_alpha   90.00
_cell.angle_beta   90.00
_cell.angle_gamma   90.00
#
_symmetry.space_group_name_H-M   'P 1'
#
loop_
_entity.id
_entity.type
_entity.pdbx_description
1 polymer ?
#
loop_
_entity_poly.entity_id
_entity_poly.type
_entity_poly.pdbx_seq_one_letter_code
_entity_poly.pdbx_strand_id
1 'polypeptide(L)'
;MLLAHCDRGGRSLFRSVFRFHLFRGRPDIRVLHTFENDADSEFTELHSLVLRSELRVGRSPSGSMERRGADFASGKSPLRLRQILDGQYVMHRGRRLLCRGRKASGAACLTGSAGAVQLSVRDFWQNYPKGICVDSSGFSLEVCPPLDPASYPKGGEWEDRLFFYLMDGRYKLKCGVARTCEFWLRFEAESDQRGAADFRRLVQSPPLYSVPLDYLNRTRSLHYLPPKDPSPDPAYESWVEAARKAYAGDRRESRAYGMLNYGDWFGERRYNWGNLEYDASWGFLQEYLRGGHSDFYTWAEEAAHHLVDVDTCHHTGPGTRVGMQYSHCVGHVGGYYPHGFREQAIFGGSWSPSHTWVEGLFLYYLLSGDTRVLEGAEKTCELLTGEILNHYDFGNCRTSGWHLIHLSAAYRATGRENYLNAARIVADRVLERQRSSGGWDRLMVPGHCHCLPPRQRGNAGFMV
;
A
#
# COMPACT_ATOMS: atom_id res chain seq x y z
N MET A 1 15.15 3.93 -12.15
CA MET A 1 15.12 5.10 -13.05
C MET A 1 14.18 6.14 -12.48
N LEU A 2 14.63 7.40 -12.36
CA LEU A 2 13.86 8.53 -11.85
C LEU A 2 13.51 9.48 -13.00
N LEU A 3 12.25 9.84 -13.15
CA LEU A 3 11.75 10.74 -14.20
C LEU A 3 10.79 11.77 -13.58
N ALA A 4 10.86 13.01 -14.04
CA ALA A 4 9.86 14.03 -13.76
C ALA A 4 8.90 14.16 -14.96
N HIS A 5 7.62 14.43 -14.73
CA HIS A 5 6.70 14.75 -15.84
C HIS A 5 6.79 16.23 -16.13
N CYS A 6 7.36 16.59 -17.27
CA CYS A 6 7.58 17.98 -17.65
C CYS A 6 6.57 18.45 -18.70
N ASP A 7 6.11 19.70 -18.56
CA ASP A 7 5.45 20.40 -19.65
C ASP A 7 6.43 20.85 -20.74
N ARG A 8 5.93 21.45 -21.82
CA ARG A 8 6.77 21.96 -22.93
C ARG A 8 7.71 23.11 -22.50
N GLY A 9 7.42 23.78 -21.39
CA GLY A 9 8.23 24.85 -20.81
C GLY A 9 9.23 24.35 -19.78
N GLY A 10 9.33 23.03 -19.55
CA GLY A 10 10.26 22.42 -18.61
C GLY A 10 9.79 22.43 -17.15
N ARG A 11 8.56 22.86 -16.86
CA ARG A 11 8.01 22.76 -15.49
C ARG A 11 7.66 21.30 -15.21
N SER A 12 8.22 20.76 -14.14
CA SER A 12 7.93 19.41 -13.67
C SER A 12 6.73 19.40 -12.73
N LEU A 13 5.92 18.35 -12.82
CA LEU A 13 4.87 18.03 -11.87
C LEU A 13 4.81 16.52 -11.71
N PHE A 14 4.77 16.03 -10.48
CA PHE A 14 4.90 14.61 -10.18
C PHE A 14 6.24 14.01 -10.61
N ARG A 15 6.63 13.02 -9.83
CA ARG A 15 7.79 12.18 -10.06
C ARG A 15 7.36 10.78 -10.38
N SER A 16 8.17 10.09 -11.17
CA SER A 16 8.00 8.66 -11.45
C SER A 16 9.30 7.92 -11.23
N VAL A 17 9.21 6.85 -10.47
CA VAL A 17 10.32 5.95 -10.15
C VAL A 17 9.99 4.58 -10.73
N PHE A 18 10.85 4.07 -11.59
CA PHE A 18 10.76 2.73 -12.13
C PHE A 18 11.84 1.85 -11.51
N ARG A 19 11.43 0.75 -10.88
CA ARG A 19 12.31 -0.35 -10.44
C ARG A 19 12.05 -1.55 -11.34
N PHE A 20 13.09 -1.96 -12.06
CA PHE A 20 13.05 -3.11 -12.97
C PHE A 20 13.72 -4.28 -12.28
N HIS A 21 13.04 -5.42 -12.19
CA HIS A 21 13.64 -6.67 -11.73
C HIS A 21 13.78 -7.61 -12.92
N LEU A 22 15.02 -8.02 -13.16
CA LEU A 22 15.44 -8.89 -14.24
C LEU A 22 15.99 -10.17 -13.63
N PHE A 23 15.54 -11.32 -14.12
CA PHE A 23 15.91 -12.62 -13.56
C PHE A 23 16.73 -13.42 -14.58
N ARG A 24 17.86 -13.99 -14.14
CA ARG A 24 18.75 -14.75 -15.00
C ARG A 24 17.99 -15.91 -15.68
N GLY A 25 18.05 -15.97 -17.01
CA GLY A 25 17.42 -17.04 -17.79
C GLY A 25 15.90 -16.98 -17.85
N ARG A 26 15.27 -15.86 -17.45
CA ARG A 26 13.83 -15.66 -17.53
C ARG A 26 13.46 -14.64 -18.61
N PRO A 27 12.37 -14.86 -19.35
CA PRO A 27 11.82 -13.88 -20.30
C PRO A 27 10.96 -12.80 -19.62
N ASP A 28 10.87 -12.84 -18.29
CA ASP A 28 9.98 -12.01 -17.48
C ASP A 28 10.71 -10.76 -16.99
N ILE A 29 10.04 -9.60 -17.11
CA ILE A 29 10.46 -8.34 -16.49
C ILE A 29 9.35 -7.91 -15.53
N ARG A 30 9.68 -7.83 -14.23
CA ARG A 30 8.81 -7.19 -13.24
C ARG A 30 9.15 -5.70 -13.18
N VAL A 31 8.13 -4.87 -13.19
CA VAL A 31 8.26 -3.41 -13.10
C VAL A 31 7.39 -2.90 -11.97
N LEU A 32 8.02 -2.19 -11.03
CA LEU A 32 7.34 -1.36 -10.05
C LEU A 32 7.44 0.09 -10.53
N HIS A 33 6.32 0.65 -10.97
CA HIS A 33 6.21 2.09 -11.28
C HIS A 33 5.56 2.80 -10.10
N THR A 34 6.31 3.65 -9.42
CA THR A 34 5.78 4.54 -8.39
C THR A 34 5.63 5.93 -8.97
N PHE A 35 4.47 6.56 -8.83
CA PHE A 35 4.36 8.01 -8.99
C PHE A 35 4.23 8.68 -7.61
N GLU A 36 4.73 9.91 -7.50
CA GLU A 36 4.73 10.70 -6.27
C GLU A 36 4.32 12.14 -6.57
N ASN A 37 3.44 12.72 -5.75
CA ASN A 37 3.08 14.13 -5.82
C ASN A 37 4.15 14.99 -5.13
N ASP A 38 5.18 15.39 -5.87
CA ASP A 38 6.27 16.26 -5.40
C ASP A 38 6.01 17.75 -5.67
N ALA A 39 4.74 18.16 -5.74
CA ALA A 39 4.35 19.57 -5.86
C ALA A 39 4.26 20.25 -4.48
N ASP A 40 4.57 21.55 -4.43
CA ASP A 40 4.53 22.35 -3.20
C ASP A 40 3.11 22.78 -2.78
N SER A 41 2.10 22.55 -3.62
CA SER A 41 0.70 22.76 -3.28
C SER A 41 0.18 21.65 -2.38
N GLU A 42 -0.70 21.97 -1.41
CA GLU A 42 -1.31 20.96 -0.54
C GLU A 42 -2.00 19.85 -1.34
N PHE A 43 -2.70 20.23 -2.42
CA PHE A 43 -3.32 19.30 -3.35
C PHE A 43 -2.95 19.64 -4.79
N THR A 44 -2.77 18.58 -5.58
CA THR A 44 -2.53 18.66 -7.01
C THR A 44 -3.57 17.81 -7.72
N GLU A 45 -4.13 18.34 -8.80
CA GLU A 45 -5.07 17.61 -9.64
C GLU A 45 -4.40 17.08 -10.90
N LEU A 46 -4.67 15.82 -11.23
CA LEU A 46 -4.32 15.24 -12.53
C LEU A 46 -5.59 14.74 -13.21
N HIS A 47 -5.65 14.90 -14.54
CA HIS A 47 -6.73 14.34 -15.35
C HIS A 47 -6.44 12.89 -15.75
N SER A 48 -5.17 12.58 -16.04
CA SER A 48 -4.76 11.23 -16.40
C SER A 48 -3.26 11.01 -16.24
N LEU A 49 -2.87 9.78 -15.96
CA LEU A 49 -1.48 9.30 -15.95
C LEU A 49 -1.41 8.00 -16.74
N VAL A 50 -0.55 7.96 -17.77
CA VAL A 50 -0.44 6.84 -18.71
C VAL A 50 1.02 6.49 -18.95
N LEU A 51 1.36 5.22 -18.79
CA LEU A 51 2.66 4.67 -19.18
C LEU A 51 2.53 4.05 -20.57
N ARG A 52 3.43 4.38 -21.48
CA ARG A 52 3.45 3.82 -22.83
C ARG A 52 4.70 2.98 -23.01
N SER A 53 4.51 1.82 -23.64
CA SER A 53 5.58 0.95 -24.10
C SER A 53 5.51 0.83 -25.60
N GLU A 54 6.65 1.01 -26.27
CA GLU A 54 6.79 0.78 -27.70
C GLU A 54 7.48 -0.57 -27.90
N LEU A 55 6.79 -1.47 -28.58
CA LEU A 55 7.17 -2.86 -28.77
C LEU A 55 7.20 -3.20 -30.25
N ARG A 56 8.22 -3.97 -30.67
CA ARG A 56 8.38 -4.41 -32.06
C ARG A 56 8.16 -5.91 -32.14
N VAL A 57 6.95 -6.32 -32.53
CA VAL A 57 6.55 -7.73 -32.68
C VAL A 57 6.64 -8.24 -34.12
N GLY A 58 7.27 -7.49 -35.03
CA GLY A 58 7.42 -7.89 -36.44
C GLY A 58 6.17 -7.59 -37.29
N ARG A 59 5.94 -8.42 -38.32
CA ARG A 59 4.83 -8.28 -39.26
C ARG A 59 3.54 -8.81 -38.66
N SER A 60 2.41 -8.37 -39.23
CA SER A 60 1.07 -8.82 -38.89
C SER A 60 0.70 -8.69 -37.40
N PRO A 61 0.86 -7.50 -36.78
CA PRO A 61 0.61 -7.35 -35.35
C PRO A 61 -0.86 -7.58 -35.00
N SER A 62 -1.11 -8.36 -33.94
CA SER A 62 -2.44 -8.60 -33.39
C SER A 62 -2.44 -8.50 -31.87
N GLY A 63 -3.49 -7.92 -31.30
CA GLY A 63 -3.65 -7.73 -29.87
C GLY A 63 -4.82 -8.54 -29.31
N SER A 64 -4.74 -8.93 -28.04
CA SER A 64 -5.86 -9.56 -27.34
C SER A 64 -5.96 -9.14 -25.87
N MET A 65 -7.21 -9.04 -25.39
CA MET A 65 -7.60 -8.80 -23.99
C MET A 65 -8.96 -9.45 -23.74
N GLU A 66 -9.22 -9.96 -22.53
CA GLU A 66 -10.55 -10.50 -22.13
C GLU A 66 -11.19 -11.46 -23.15
N ARG A 67 -10.39 -12.37 -23.74
CA ARG A 67 -10.82 -13.33 -24.80
C ARG A 67 -11.37 -12.66 -26.07
N ARG A 68 -10.99 -11.41 -26.33
CA ARG A 68 -11.27 -10.66 -27.56
C ARG A 68 -9.96 -10.31 -28.25
N GLY A 69 -9.95 -10.47 -29.58
CA GLY A 69 -8.79 -10.17 -30.42
C GLY A 69 -9.04 -9.01 -31.39
N ALA A 70 -7.96 -8.35 -31.78
CA ALA A 70 -7.91 -7.39 -32.86
C ALA A 70 -6.65 -7.63 -33.70
N ASP A 71 -6.87 -7.89 -34.98
CA ASP A 71 -5.81 -7.92 -35.99
C ASP A 71 -5.56 -6.49 -36.49
N PHE A 72 -4.43 -5.90 -36.09
CA PHE A 72 -4.09 -4.53 -36.45
C PHE A 72 -3.52 -4.42 -37.87
N ALA A 73 -3.06 -5.53 -38.45
CA ALA A 73 -2.60 -5.59 -39.82
C ALA A 73 -3.75 -5.37 -40.82
N SER A 74 -4.96 -5.80 -40.48
CA SER A 74 -6.19 -5.48 -41.23
C SER A 74 -6.81 -4.12 -40.87
N GLY A 75 -6.07 -3.24 -40.20
CA GLY A 75 -6.51 -1.88 -39.87
C GLY A 75 -7.57 -1.80 -38.76
N LYS A 76 -7.76 -2.86 -37.96
CA LYS A 76 -8.69 -2.81 -36.83
C LYS A 76 -8.20 -1.81 -35.78
N SER A 77 -9.13 -1.09 -35.17
CA SER A 77 -8.83 -0.12 -34.12
C SER A 77 -8.24 -0.79 -32.86
N PRO A 78 -7.51 -0.03 -32.02
CA PRO A 78 -6.99 -0.50 -30.74
C PRO A 78 -8.06 -1.11 -29.84
N LEU A 79 -7.67 -2.08 -29.03
CA LEU A 79 -8.48 -2.58 -27.93
C LEU A 79 -8.16 -1.78 -26.67
N ARG A 80 -9.19 -1.38 -25.92
CA ARG A 80 -9.04 -0.66 -24.66
C ARG A 80 -9.94 -1.23 -23.58
N LEU A 81 -9.37 -1.60 -22.44
CA LEU A 81 -10.03 -2.12 -21.25
C LEU A 81 -9.89 -1.08 -20.13
N ARG A 82 -10.97 -0.78 -19.41
CA ARG A 82 -10.95 0.08 -18.22
C ARG A 82 -11.75 -0.55 -17.09
N GLN A 83 -11.09 -0.78 -15.96
CA GLN A 83 -11.73 -1.01 -14.68
C GLN A 83 -12.05 0.35 -14.06
N ILE A 84 -13.34 0.68 -13.97
CA ILE A 84 -13.79 2.00 -13.49
C ILE A 84 -14.07 1.95 -11.98
N LEU A 85 -14.72 0.88 -11.53
CA LEU A 85 -15.06 0.58 -10.13
C LEU A 85 -14.58 -0.84 -9.82
N ASP A 86 -14.40 -1.24 -8.55
CA ASP A 86 -14.06 -2.63 -8.16
C ASP A 86 -14.93 -3.72 -8.83
N GLY A 87 -16.21 -3.43 -9.04
CA GLY A 87 -17.22 -4.33 -9.59
C GLY A 87 -17.64 -4.02 -11.02
N GLN A 88 -16.93 -3.14 -11.74
CA GLN A 88 -17.28 -2.76 -13.11
C GLN A 88 -16.05 -2.46 -13.98
N TYR A 89 -15.98 -3.16 -15.12
CA TYR A 89 -15.11 -2.82 -16.25
C TYR A 89 -15.88 -2.70 -17.57
N VAL A 90 -15.29 -1.96 -18.50
CA VAL A 90 -15.74 -1.83 -19.88
C VAL A 90 -14.59 -2.09 -20.85
N MET A 91 -14.88 -2.70 -22.00
CA MET A 91 -13.91 -2.93 -23.06
C MET A 91 -14.42 -2.39 -24.39
N HIS A 92 -13.57 -1.66 -25.11
CA HIS A 92 -13.88 -1.05 -26.40
C HIS A 92 -12.90 -1.47 -27.49
N ARG A 93 -13.35 -1.37 -28.73
CA ARG A 93 -12.51 -1.35 -29.94
C ARG A 93 -12.80 -0.08 -30.70
N GLY A 94 -11.85 0.86 -30.71
CA GLY A 94 -12.14 2.24 -31.09
C GLY A 94 -13.30 2.80 -30.26
N ARG A 95 -14.35 3.29 -30.91
CA ARG A 95 -15.57 3.80 -30.23
C ARG A 95 -16.60 2.71 -29.90
N ARG A 96 -16.44 1.49 -30.43
CA ARG A 96 -17.42 0.42 -30.24
C ARG A 96 -17.19 -0.28 -28.89
N LEU A 97 -18.21 -0.30 -28.04
CA LEU A 97 -18.23 -1.16 -26.86
C LEU A 97 -18.28 -2.64 -27.28
N LEU A 98 -17.36 -3.45 -26.75
CA LEU A 98 -17.28 -4.88 -26.98
C LEU A 98 -17.93 -5.69 -25.85
N CYS A 99 -17.67 -5.32 -24.59
CA CYS A 99 -18.27 -5.97 -23.43
C CYS A 99 -18.22 -5.10 -22.17
N ARG A 100 -19.02 -5.51 -21.18
CA ARG A 100 -18.98 -5.08 -19.79
C ARG A 100 -18.75 -6.30 -18.93
N GLY A 101 -18.08 -6.13 -17.79
CA GLY A 101 -17.93 -7.19 -16.79
C GLY A 101 -17.66 -6.61 -15.42
N ARG A 102 -17.40 -7.49 -14.44
CA ARG A 102 -17.23 -7.07 -13.04
C ARG A 102 -15.77 -6.81 -12.67
N LYS A 103 -14.91 -7.82 -12.81
CA LYS A 103 -13.49 -7.76 -12.43
C LYS A 103 -12.65 -8.16 -13.63
N ALA A 104 -11.94 -7.20 -14.21
CA ALA A 104 -11.06 -7.43 -15.35
C ALA A 104 -9.83 -8.23 -14.91
N SER A 105 -9.29 -9.02 -15.83
CA SER A 105 -8.10 -9.83 -15.57
C SER A 105 -6.80 -9.03 -15.51
N GLY A 106 -6.80 -7.76 -15.95
CA GLY A 106 -5.62 -6.91 -15.93
C GLY A 106 -4.51 -7.36 -16.87
N ALA A 107 -4.84 -8.09 -17.93
CA ALA A 107 -3.87 -8.68 -18.84
C ALA A 107 -4.15 -8.35 -20.31
N ALA A 108 -3.07 -8.23 -21.08
CA ALA A 108 -3.10 -8.02 -22.52
C ALA A 108 -1.96 -8.78 -23.20
N CYS A 109 -2.13 -9.10 -24.48
CA CYS A 109 -1.09 -9.71 -25.30
C CYS A 109 -1.00 -8.98 -26.64
N LEU A 110 0.22 -8.81 -27.13
CA LEU A 110 0.54 -8.31 -28.45
C LEU A 110 1.44 -9.34 -29.14
N THR A 111 1.02 -9.82 -30.30
CA THR A 111 1.71 -10.85 -31.08
C THR A 111 2.01 -10.36 -32.49
N GLY A 112 3.05 -10.91 -33.10
CA GLY A 112 3.37 -10.73 -34.51
C GLY A 112 4.43 -11.74 -34.95
N SER A 113 4.95 -11.58 -36.16
CA SER A 113 5.90 -12.54 -36.76
C SER A 113 7.26 -12.63 -36.06
N ALA A 114 7.60 -11.73 -35.13
CA ALA A 114 8.85 -11.80 -34.37
C ALA A 114 8.67 -12.43 -32.98
N GLY A 115 7.42 -12.69 -32.56
CA GLY A 115 7.11 -13.21 -31.24
C GLY A 115 5.90 -12.55 -30.59
N ALA A 116 5.79 -12.72 -29.28
CA ALA A 116 4.70 -12.20 -28.45
C ALA A 116 5.23 -11.48 -27.22
N VAL A 117 4.48 -10.47 -26.77
CA VAL A 117 4.67 -9.84 -25.48
C VAL A 117 3.36 -9.92 -24.71
N GLN A 118 3.42 -10.49 -23.51
CA GLN A 118 2.29 -10.52 -22.58
C GLN A 118 2.49 -9.46 -21.49
N LEU A 119 1.44 -8.73 -21.17
CA LEU A 119 1.34 -7.80 -20.05
C LEU A 119 0.39 -8.40 -19.00
N SER A 120 0.79 -8.40 -17.74
CA SER A 120 -0.11 -8.64 -16.60
C SER A 120 0.14 -7.61 -15.52
N VAL A 121 -0.92 -6.93 -15.08
CA VAL A 121 -0.87 -5.95 -13.99
C VAL A 121 -1.34 -6.62 -12.70
N ARG A 122 -0.53 -6.55 -11.64
CA ARG A 122 -0.88 -7.14 -10.35
C ARG A 122 -1.99 -6.33 -9.70
N ASP A 123 -2.99 -7.02 -9.14
CA ASP A 123 -4.13 -6.43 -8.41
C ASP A 123 -4.89 -5.34 -9.18
N PHE A 124 -5.09 -5.59 -10.48
CA PHE A 124 -5.64 -4.60 -11.42
C PHE A 124 -7.01 -4.07 -11.03
N TRP A 125 -7.97 -4.97 -10.72
CA TRP A 125 -9.33 -4.53 -10.40
C TRP A 125 -9.43 -3.96 -8.98
N GLN A 126 -8.59 -4.44 -8.07
CA GLN A 126 -8.51 -3.94 -6.70
C GLN A 126 -7.99 -2.50 -6.65
N ASN A 127 -7.10 -2.14 -7.58
CA ASN A 127 -6.50 -0.80 -7.67
C ASN A 127 -7.26 0.16 -8.58
N TYR A 128 -8.54 -0.08 -8.84
CA TYR A 128 -9.37 0.78 -9.69
C TYR A 128 -9.30 2.26 -9.24
N PRO A 129 -9.47 3.21 -10.16
CA PRO A 129 -9.60 3.02 -11.59
C PRO A 129 -8.26 2.67 -12.26
N LYS A 130 -8.29 1.81 -13.29
CA LYS A 130 -7.13 1.38 -14.09
C LYS A 130 -7.55 1.08 -15.52
N GLY A 131 -6.64 1.20 -16.48
CA GLY A 131 -6.90 0.82 -17.87
C GLY A 131 -5.71 0.23 -18.59
N ILE A 132 -5.98 -0.56 -19.62
CA ILE A 132 -4.98 -1.12 -20.55
C ILE A 132 -5.47 -0.85 -21.97
N CYS A 133 -4.60 -0.32 -22.83
CA CYS A 133 -4.82 -0.22 -24.26
C CYS A 133 -3.72 -1.01 -24.98
N VAL A 134 -4.10 -1.77 -26.00
CA VAL A 134 -3.16 -2.45 -26.91
C VAL A 134 -3.47 -2.06 -28.36
N ASP A 135 -2.42 -1.70 -29.10
CA ASP A 135 -2.45 -1.38 -30.51
C ASP A 135 -1.25 -2.02 -31.24
N SER A 136 -1.04 -1.67 -32.51
CA SER A 136 0.06 -2.23 -33.32
C SER A 136 1.46 -1.85 -32.83
N SER A 137 1.59 -0.81 -32.00
CA SER A 137 2.86 -0.28 -31.51
C SER A 137 3.23 -0.76 -30.11
N GLY A 138 2.28 -1.24 -29.31
CA GLY A 138 2.57 -1.71 -27.96
C GLY A 138 1.39 -1.61 -26.99
N PHE A 139 1.73 -1.40 -25.71
CA PHE A 139 0.76 -1.22 -24.63
C PHE A 139 0.78 0.20 -24.08
N SER A 140 -0.40 0.70 -23.71
CA SER A 140 -0.56 1.82 -22.79
C SER A 140 -1.21 1.33 -21.50
N LEU A 141 -0.53 1.48 -20.37
CA LEU A 141 -1.08 1.27 -19.03
C LEU A 141 -1.60 2.62 -18.50
N GLU A 142 -2.91 2.73 -18.38
CA GLU A 142 -3.58 3.91 -17.83
C GLU A 142 -3.62 3.75 -16.30
N VAL A 143 -2.58 4.23 -15.61
CA VAL A 143 -2.45 4.19 -14.14
C VAL A 143 -3.57 5.01 -13.49
N CYS A 144 -3.84 6.18 -14.06
CA CYS A 144 -4.99 7.03 -13.76
C CYS A 144 -5.72 7.30 -15.09
N PRO A 145 -6.69 6.46 -15.51
CA PRO A 145 -7.43 6.70 -16.76
C PRO A 145 -8.30 7.96 -16.64
N PRO A 146 -8.56 8.70 -17.74
CA PRO A 146 -9.61 9.72 -17.75
C PRO A 146 -10.95 9.14 -17.29
N LEU A 147 -11.63 9.85 -16.39
CA LEU A 147 -12.92 9.45 -15.84
C LEU A 147 -14.02 10.43 -16.24
N ASP A 148 -15.20 9.88 -16.51
CA ASP A 148 -16.43 10.66 -16.55
C ASP A 148 -16.87 10.93 -15.11
N PRO A 149 -17.16 12.19 -14.71
CA PRO A 149 -17.68 12.49 -13.38
C PRO A 149 -18.95 11.71 -13.01
N ALA A 150 -19.73 11.23 -13.99
CA ALA A 150 -20.92 10.41 -13.78
C ALA A 150 -20.60 8.91 -13.52
N SER A 151 -19.33 8.51 -13.60
CA SER A 151 -18.92 7.10 -13.52
C SER A 151 -18.67 6.58 -12.11
N TYR A 152 -18.75 7.44 -11.10
CA TYR A 152 -18.61 7.10 -9.69
C TYR A 152 -19.61 7.90 -8.83
N PRO A 153 -20.02 7.38 -7.66
CA PRO A 153 -20.90 8.09 -6.73
C PRO A 153 -20.36 9.45 -6.30
N LYS A 154 -21.25 10.44 -6.22
CA LYS A 154 -21.00 11.76 -5.64
C LYS A 154 -21.86 11.97 -4.41
N GLY A 155 -21.27 12.55 -3.38
CA GLY A 155 -21.86 12.79 -2.07
C GLY A 155 -22.10 11.52 -1.25
N GLY A 156 -22.36 11.73 0.03
CA GLY A 156 -22.69 10.66 0.97
C GLY A 156 -21.51 9.77 1.33
N GLU A 157 -21.76 8.74 2.13
CA GLU A 157 -20.70 7.93 2.73
C GLU A 157 -19.82 7.18 1.71
N TRP A 158 -20.34 6.91 0.51
CA TRP A 158 -19.55 6.28 -0.55
C TRP A 158 -18.45 7.18 -1.09
N GLU A 159 -18.73 8.48 -1.24
CA GLU A 159 -17.71 9.44 -1.66
C GLU A 159 -16.64 9.57 -0.57
N ASP A 160 -17.09 9.90 0.66
CA ASP A 160 -16.23 10.10 1.84
C ASP A 160 -15.27 8.90 2.07
N ARG A 161 -15.77 7.68 1.81
CA ARG A 161 -15.04 6.43 1.99
C ARG A 161 -14.13 6.09 0.81
N LEU A 162 -14.68 5.98 -0.40
CA LEU A 162 -14.01 5.33 -1.53
C LEU A 162 -13.52 6.30 -2.60
N PHE A 163 -14.20 7.43 -2.79
CA PHE A 163 -14.02 8.32 -3.94
C PHE A 163 -13.59 9.74 -3.55
N PHE A 164 -13.18 9.97 -2.31
CA PHE A 164 -12.76 11.28 -1.77
C PHE A 164 -11.65 11.98 -2.58
N TYR A 165 -10.85 11.21 -3.32
CA TYR A 165 -9.78 11.73 -4.18
C TYR A 165 -10.21 11.91 -5.64
N LEU A 166 -11.43 11.54 -6.03
CA LEU A 166 -11.97 11.68 -7.38
C LEU A 166 -12.95 12.86 -7.44
N MET A 167 -12.49 14.01 -7.91
CA MET A 167 -13.24 15.27 -7.93
C MET A 167 -13.48 15.71 -9.37
N ASP A 168 -14.74 15.69 -9.81
CA ASP A 168 -15.17 16.08 -11.15
C ASP A 168 -14.32 15.52 -12.30
N GLY A 169 -14.08 14.20 -12.26
CA GLY A 169 -13.32 13.48 -13.30
C GLY A 169 -11.81 13.67 -13.20
N ARG A 170 -11.32 14.33 -12.15
CA ARG A 170 -9.89 14.51 -11.84
C ARG A 170 -9.51 13.75 -10.58
N TYR A 171 -8.22 13.43 -10.45
CA TYR A 171 -7.65 12.85 -9.25
C TYR A 171 -6.98 13.96 -8.45
N LYS A 172 -7.54 14.27 -7.29
CA LYS A 172 -7.01 15.24 -6.33
C LYS A 172 -6.12 14.51 -5.33
N LEU A 173 -4.82 14.75 -5.42
CA LEU A 173 -3.81 14.05 -4.61
C LEU A 173 -3.13 15.03 -3.66
N LYS A 174 -2.98 14.66 -2.39
CA LYS A 174 -2.27 15.49 -1.40
C LYS A 174 -0.77 15.50 -1.68
N CYS A 175 -0.09 16.57 -1.30
CA CYS A 175 1.36 16.70 -1.31
C CYS A 175 2.03 15.48 -0.65
N GLY A 176 3.01 14.90 -1.33
CA GLY A 176 3.79 13.76 -0.87
C GLY A 176 3.07 12.40 -0.95
N VAL A 177 1.80 12.31 -1.37
CA VAL A 177 1.17 11.01 -1.65
C VAL A 177 1.88 10.34 -2.82
N ALA A 178 2.14 9.03 -2.69
CA ALA A 178 2.65 8.20 -3.75
C ALA A 178 1.70 7.03 -4.05
N ARG A 179 1.89 6.38 -5.20
CA ARG A 179 1.31 5.06 -5.46
C ARG A 179 2.16 4.26 -6.43
N THR A 180 2.39 3.00 -6.06
CA THR A 180 3.08 2.00 -6.87
C THR A 180 2.08 1.15 -7.64
N CYS A 181 2.36 0.96 -8.93
CA CYS A 181 1.69 0.02 -9.80
C CYS A 181 2.69 -1.05 -10.22
N GLU A 182 2.41 -2.30 -9.84
CA GLU A 182 3.19 -3.46 -10.24
C GLU A 182 2.62 -4.07 -11.53
N PHE A 183 3.49 -4.24 -12.54
CA PHE A 183 3.14 -4.97 -13.75
C PHE A 183 4.32 -5.78 -14.26
N TRP A 184 4.00 -6.83 -15.01
CA TRP A 184 4.94 -7.77 -15.56
C TRP A 184 4.81 -7.82 -17.08
N LEU A 185 5.97 -7.89 -17.74
CA LEU A 185 6.09 -8.17 -19.16
C LEU A 185 6.76 -9.53 -19.36
N ARG A 186 6.20 -10.36 -20.22
CA ARG A 186 6.83 -11.62 -20.66
C ARG A 186 7.06 -11.57 -22.17
N PHE A 187 8.30 -11.80 -22.58
CA PHE A 187 8.72 -11.82 -23.98
C PHE A 187 8.88 -13.26 -24.47
N GLU A 188 8.10 -13.65 -25.48
CA GLU A 188 8.11 -15.01 -26.01
C GLU A 188 8.52 -15.00 -27.48
N ALA A 189 9.45 -15.89 -27.83
CA ALA A 189 9.73 -16.21 -29.22
C ALA A 189 8.56 -17.01 -29.83
N GLU A 190 8.41 -16.99 -31.15
CA GLU A 190 7.37 -17.75 -31.86
C GLU A 190 7.43 -19.25 -31.54
N SER A 191 8.63 -19.81 -31.35
CA SER A 191 8.88 -21.21 -31.06
C SER A 191 8.48 -21.68 -29.65
N ASP A 192 8.23 -20.75 -28.70
CA ASP A 192 8.14 -21.05 -27.26
C ASP A 192 6.82 -20.60 -26.62
N GLN A 193 5.70 -20.63 -27.36
CA GLN A 193 4.36 -20.21 -26.90
C GLN A 193 3.73 -21.15 -25.84
N ARG A 194 4.45 -21.45 -24.75
CA ARG A 194 3.94 -22.19 -23.59
C ARG A 194 3.44 -21.21 -22.52
N GLY A 195 2.12 -21.23 -22.26
CA GLY A 195 1.59 -20.95 -20.92
C GLY A 195 1.22 -19.51 -20.56
N ALA A 196 0.48 -18.79 -21.42
CA ALA A 196 -0.08 -17.47 -21.09
C ALA A 196 -1.00 -17.47 -19.84
N ALA A 197 -1.76 -18.55 -19.65
CA ALA A 197 -2.65 -18.70 -18.48
C ALA A 197 -1.85 -18.84 -17.17
N ASP A 198 -0.70 -19.52 -17.21
CA ASP A 198 0.17 -19.69 -16.05
C ASP A 198 0.88 -18.38 -15.68
N PHE A 199 1.32 -17.60 -16.66
CA PHE A 199 1.97 -16.30 -16.40
C PHE A 199 1.09 -15.38 -15.56
N ARG A 200 -0.14 -15.11 -16.02
CA ARG A 200 -1.07 -14.24 -15.30
C ARG A 200 -1.36 -14.77 -13.90
N ARG A 201 -1.59 -16.08 -13.76
CA ARG A 201 -1.86 -16.70 -12.45
C ARG A 201 -0.70 -16.47 -11.48
N LEU A 202 0.54 -16.63 -11.94
CA LEU A 202 1.74 -16.40 -11.13
C LEU A 202 1.94 -14.93 -10.77
N VAL A 203 1.49 -13.99 -11.60
CA VAL A 203 1.53 -12.55 -11.28
C VAL A 203 0.49 -12.18 -10.21
N GLN A 204 -0.71 -12.76 -10.25
CA GLN A 204 -1.75 -12.49 -9.24
C GLN A 204 -1.53 -13.26 -7.93
N SER A 205 -0.85 -14.39 -8.00
CA SER A 205 -0.62 -15.28 -6.86
C SER A 205 0.78 -15.86 -6.97
N PRO A 206 1.82 -15.05 -6.66
CA PRO A 206 3.19 -15.52 -6.70
C PRO A 206 3.39 -16.68 -5.71
N PRO A 207 4.26 -17.66 -6.04
CA PRO A 207 4.65 -18.68 -5.07
C PRO A 207 5.25 -18.03 -3.82
N LEU A 208 4.75 -18.44 -2.66
CA LEU A 208 5.24 -17.97 -1.37
C LEU A 208 6.23 -18.98 -0.79
N TYR A 209 7.31 -18.46 -0.23
CA TYR A 209 8.32 -19.25 0.47
C TYR A 209 8.39 -18.76 1.91
N SER A 210 8.38 -19.69 2.86
CA SER A 210 8.55 -19.40 4.28
C SER A 210 9.77 -20.13 4.83
N VAL A 211 10.34 -19.56 5.88
CA VAL A 211 11.44 -20.17 6.63
C VAL A 211 10.85 -21.16 7.65
N PRO A 212 11.43 -22.36 7.84
CA PRO A 212 10.97 -23.27 8.89
C PRO A 212 10.98 -22.59 10.27
N LEU A 213 9.86 -22.67 11.00
CA LEU A 213 9.69 -21.98 12.28
C LEU A 213 10.78 -22.33 13.31
N ASP A 214 11.15 -23.61 13.42
CA ASP A 214 12.22 -24.05 14.32
C ASP A 214 13.58 -23.42 13.98
N TYR A 215 13.85 -23.20 12.70
CA TYR A 215 15.06 -22.50 12.29
C TYR A 215 15.00 -21.03 12.71
N LEU A 216 13.89 -20.35 12.42
CA LEU A 216 13.66 -18.95 12.79
C LEU A 216 13.77 -18.71 14.31
N ASN A 217 13.20 -19.59 15.13
CA ASN A 217 13.27 -19.49 16.59
C ASN A 217 14.69 -19.74 17.12
N ARG A 218 15.47 -20.65 16.50
CA ARG A 218 16.85 -20.92 16.91
C ARG A 218 17.81 -19.78 16.58
N THR A 219 17.63 -19.09 15.45
CA THR A 219 18.48 -17.96 15.06
C THR A 219 18.27 -16.74 15.94
N ARG A 220 17.11 -16.63 16.62
CA ARG A 220 16.71 -15.45 17.40
C ARG A 220 16.73 -14.15 16.58
N SER A 221 16.56 -14.28 15.26
CA SER A 221 16.45 -13.13 14.37
C SER A 221 15.14 -12.37 14.56
N LEU A 222 14.13 -13.04 15.13
CA LEU A 222 12.91 -12.46 15.67
C LEU A 222 12.72 -12.94 17.11
N HIS A 223 11.75 -12.34 17.82
CA HIS A 223 11.29 -12.90 19.09
C HIS A 223 10.72 -14.31 18.87
N TYR A 224 10.67 -15.08 19.94
CA TYR A 224 10.14 -16.43 19.89
C TYR A 224 8.68 -16.43 19.42
N LEU A 225 8.39 -17.18 18.37
CA LEU A 225 7.05 -17.37 17.83
C LEU A 225 6.55 -18.79 18.20
N PRO A 226 5.41 -18.92 18.90
CA PRO A 226 4.88 -20.23 19.25
C PRO A 226 4.36 -20.97 18.01
N PRO A 227 4.57 -22.29 17.90
CA PRO A 227 4.02 -23.08 16.79
C PRO A 227 2.50 -23.03 16.75
N LYS A 228 1.94 -23.14 15.55
CA LYS A 228 0.49 -23.29 15.34
C LYS A 228 0.04 -24.75 15.44
N ASP A 229 0.93 -25.69 15.15
CA ASP A 229 0.67 -27.13 15.22
C ASP A 229 1.89 -27.90 15.79
N PRO A 230 1.81 -28.44 17.03
CA PRO A 230 0.72 -28.24 17.99
C PRO A 230 0.76 -26.83 18.59
N SER A 231 -0.39 -26.15 18.71
CA SER A 231 -0.46 -24.84 19.39
C SER A 231 -0.47 -24.99 20.92
N PRO A 232 0.25 -24.12 21.66
CA PRO A 232 0.14 -24.05 23.11
C PRO A 232 -1.18 -23.44 23.60
N ASP A 233 -1.95 -22.78 22.72
CA ASP A 233 -3.26 -22.20 23.03
C ASP A 233 -4.25 -22.42 21.87
N PRO A 234 -4.97 -23.56 21.85
CA PRO A 234 -5.96 -23.86 20.82
C PRO A 234 -7.12 -22.85 20.73
N ALA A 235 -7.44 -22.15 21.84
CA ALA A 235 -8.49 -21.13 21.84
C ALA A 235 -8.05 -19.88 21.07
N TYR A 236 -6.79 -19.48 21.24
CA TYR A 236 -6.17 -18.43 20.43
C TYR A 236 -6.22 -18.78 18.94
N GLU A 237 -5.91 -20.01 18.54
CA GLU A 237 -5.94 -20.39 17.11
C GLU A 237 -7.34 -20.32 16.50
N SER A 238 -8.35 -20.68 17.28
CA SER A 238 -9.76 -20.56 16.87
C SER A 238 -10.17 -19.09 16.71
N TRP A 239 -9.70 -18.22 17.61
CA TRP A 239 -9.93 -16.78 17.52
C TRP A 239 -9.24 -16.16 16.30
N VAL A 240 -7.98 -16.51 16.03
CA VAL A 240 -7.26 -16.02 14.84
C VAL A 240 -7.94 -16.44 13.54
N GLU A 241 -8.42 -17.68 13.44
CA GLU A 241 -9.13 -18.13 12.23
C GLU A 241 -10.49 -17.41 12.07
N ALA A 242 -11.18 -17.11 13.17
CA ALA A 242 -12.39 -16.29 13.13
C ALA A 242 -12.08 -14.84 12.69
N ALA A 243 -11.01 -14.23 13.25
CA ALA A 243 -10.55 -12.90 12.89
C ALA A 243 -10.12 -12.82 11.41
N ARG A 244 -9.44 -13.85 10.89
CA ARG A 244 -9.06 -13.97 9.47
C ARG A 244 -10.29 -13.92 8.56
N LYS A 245 -11.34 -14.69 8.90
CA LYS A 245 -12.61 -14.70 8.14
C LYS A 245 -13.35 -13.37 8.22
N ALA A 246 -13.39 -12.76 9.41
CA ALA A 246 -13.99 -11.46 9.63
C ALA A 246 -13.29 -10.38 8.81
N TYR A 247 -11.96 -10.29 8.89
CA TYR A 247 -11.15 -9.36 8.09
C TYR A 247 -11.37 -9.52 6.58
N ALA A 248 -11.41 -10.76 6.09
CA ALA A 248 -11.72 -11.03 4.69
C ALA A 248 -13.16 -10.63 4.30
N GLY A 249 -14.12 -10.76 5.23
CA GLY A 249 -15.50 -10.29 5.09
C GLY A 249 -15.59 -8.78 5.02
N ASP A 250 -15.01 -8.10 6.00
CA ASP A 250 -15.02 -6.65 6.15
C ASP A 250 -14.40 -5.96 4.93
N ARG A 251 -13.29 -6.48 4.39
CA ARG A 251 -12.69 -5.97 3.14
C ARG A 251 -13.67 -6.00 1.96
N ARG A 252 -14.49 -7.05 1.86
CA ARG A 252 -15.51 -7.15 0.79
C ARG A 252 -16.69 -6.25 1.04
N GLU A 253 -17.18 -6.15 2.27
CA GLU A 253 -18.35 -5.35 2.63
C GLU A 253 -18.06 -3.85 2.56
N SER A 254 -16.94 -3.42 3.16
CA SER A 254 -16.48 -2.04 3.09
C SER A 254 -15.99 -1.64 1.69
N ARG A 255 -15.74 -2.63 0.83
CA ARG A 255 -15.11 -2.49 -0.49
C ARG A 255 -13.78 -1.75 -0.37
N ALA A 256 -12.92 -2.21 0.54
CA ALA A 256 -11.57 -1.69 0.81
C ALA A 256 -10.61 -1.92 -0.38
N TYR A 257 -10.98 -1.32 -1.50
CA TYR A 257 -10.39 -1.39 -2.82
C TYR A 257 -10.40 0.03 -3.40
N GLY A 258 -9.49 0.30 -4.31
CA GLY A 258 -9.30 1.60 -4.94
C GLY A 258 -7.84 2.01 -4.89
N MET A 259 -7.43 2.87 -5.81
CA MET A 259 -6.03 3.25 -5.97
C MET A 259 -5.38 3.79 -4.69
N LEU A 260 -6.12 4.56 -3.89
CA LEU A 260 -5.63 5.09 -2.61
C LEU A 260 -6.12 4.33 -1.39
N ASN A 261 -6.86 3.22 -1.56
CA ASN A 261 -7.56 2.53 -0.48
C ASN A 261 -7.08 1.08 -0.31
N TYR A 262 -6.65 0.45 -1.41
CA TYR A 262 -6.34 -0.97 -1.43
C TYR A 262 -5.06 -1.27 -0.66
N GLY A 263 -5.24 -2.00 0.43
CA GLY A 263 -4.21 -2.48 1.36
C GLY A 263 -4.55 -2.14 2.81
N ASP A 264 -5.39 -1.13 3.04
CA ASP A 264 -5.85 -0.73 4.37
C ASP A 264 -7.21 -1.33 4.76
N TRP A 265 -7.70 -0.97 5.95
CA TRP A 265 -9.02 -1.30 6.46
C TRP A 265 -9.79 -0.02 6.84
N PHE A 266 -11.12 -0.10 6.77
CA PHE A 266 -12.02 1.04 6.98
C PHE A 266 -12.91 0.82 8.21
N GLY A 267 -13.28 1.90 8.89
CA GLY A 267 -14.31 1.88 9.95
C GLY A 267 -13.83 2.39 11.30
N GLU A 268 -12.56 2.80 11.40
CA GLU A 268 -12.04 3.54 12.55
C GLU A 268 -12.91 4.79 12.76
N ARG A 269 -13.40 5.04 13.98
CA ARG A 269 -14.38 6.11 14.27
C ARG A 269 -15.51 6.22 13.22
N ARG A 270 -15.97 5.07 12.72
CA ARG A 270 -17.03 4.91 11.69
C ARG A 270 -16.69 5.42 10.28
N TYR A 271 -15.91 6.48 10.14
CA TYR A 271 -15.66 7.17 8.87
C TYR A 271 -14.19 7.25 8.46
N ASN A 272 -13.26 6.93 9.36
CA ASN A 272 -11.85 7.01 9.08
C ASN A 272 -11.34 5.70 8.45
N TRP A 273 -10.30 5.85 7.66
CA TRP A 273 -9.41 4.75 7.35
C TRP A 273 -8.51 4.47 8.55
N GLY A 274 -8.19 3.20 8.75
CA GLY A 274 -7.43 2.75 9.90
C GLY A 274 -5.96 3.14 9.85
N ASN A 275 -5.44 3.44 8.66
CA ASN A 275 -4.03 3.68 8.39
C ASN A 275 -3.16 2.64 9.10
N LEU A 276 -3.61 1.38 9.02
CA LEU A 276 -2.97 0.20 9.57
C LEU A 276 -2.62 0.30 11.06
N GLU A 277 -3.46 1.00 11.84
CA GLU A 277 -3.24 1.17 13.28
C GLU A 277 -2.94 -0.16 13.99
N TYR A 278 -1.91 -0.13 14.84
CA TYR A 278 -1.32 -1.28 15.53
C TYR A 278 -0.52 -2.24 14.63
N ASP A 279 0.10 -1.70 13.56
CA ASP A 279 1.03 -2.40 12.67
C ASP A 279 0.44 -3.72 12.13
N ALA A 280 -0.61 -3.59 11.31
CA ALA A 280 -1.30 -4.74 10.72
C ALA A 280 -0.32 -5.67 9.95
N SER A 281 0.65 -5.11 9.23
CA SER A 281 1.69 -5.87 8.54
C SER A 281 2.48 -6.77 9.51
N TRP A 282 2.88 -6.25 10.67
CA TRP A 282 3.57 -7.03 11.70
C TRP A 282 2.72 -8.19 12.22
N GLY A 283 1.45 -7.93 12.57
CA GLY A 283 0.54 -8.96 13.05
C GLY A 283 0.32 -10.09 12.03
N PHE A 284 0.12 -9.73 10.77
CA PHE A 284 -0.05 -10.69 9.69
C PHE A 284 1.22 -11.51 9.42
N LEU A 285 2.40 -10.89 9.36
CA LEU A 285 3.64 -11.63 9.09
C LEU A 285 3.99 -12.61 10.19
N GLN A 286 3.71 -12.30 11.45
CA GLN A 286 3.88 -13.25 12.55
C GLN A 286 3.01 -14.49 12.37
N GLU A 287 1.72 -14.31 12.03
CA GLU A 287 0.83 -15.44 11.80
C GLU A 287 1.27 -16.28 10.59
N TYR A 288 1.74 -15.65 9.52
CA TYR A 288 2.30 -16.37 8.38
C TYR A 288 3.54 -17.22 8.78
N LEU A 289 4.49 -16.62 9.51
CA LEU A 289 5.73 -17.30 9.92
C LEU A 289 5.50 -18.45 10.90
N ARG A 290 4.43 -18.39 11.70
CA ARG A 290 4.02 -19.48 12.62
C ARG A 290 3.40 -20.69 11.91
N GLY A 291 3.22 -20.63 10.59
CA GLY A 291 2.56 -21.67 9.80
C GLY A 291 1.08 -21.39 9.53
N GLY A 292 0.65 -20.13 9.64
CA GLY A 292 -0.71 -19.70 9.33
C GLY A 292 -1.04 -19.70 7.84
N HIS A 293 -2.29 -19.34 7.53
CA HIS A 293 -2.79 -19.29 6.16
C HIS A 293 -2.01 -18.27 5.30
N SER A 294 -1.84 -18.55 4.00
CA SER A 294 -1.10 -17.68 3.06
C SER A 294 -1.69 -16.28 2.93
N ASP A 295 -2.98 -16.12 3.22
CA ASP A 295 -3.68 -14.82 3.22
C ASP A 295 -2.95 -13.80 4.09
N PHE A 296 -2.38 -14.22 5.22
CA PHE A 296 -1.66 -13.31 6.09
C PHE A 296 -0.44 -12.69 5.40
N TYR A 297 0.33 -13.46 4.63
CA TYR A 297 1.42 -12.87 3.85
C TYR A 297 0.89 -11.92 2.78
N THR A 298 -0.15 -12.31 2.05
CA THR A 298 -0.76 -11.48 1.01
C THR A 298 -1.26 -10.15 1.60
N TRP A 299 -1.97 -10.17 2.72
CA TRP A 299 -2.46 -8.95 3.37
C TRP A 299 -1.35 -8.12 3.98
N ALA A 300 -0.27 -8.74 4.46
CA ALA A 300 0.90 -8.01 4.93
C ALA A 300 1.59 -7.24 3.81
N GLU A 301 1.77 -7.87 2.63
CA GLU A 301 2.30 -7.23 1.42
C GLU A 301 1.42 -6.05 0.99
N GLU A 302 0.11 -6.28 0.87
CA GLU A 302 -0.86 -5.25 0.50
C GLU A 302 -0.84 -4.07 1.48
N ALA A 303 -0.82 -4.35 2.79
CA ALA A 303 -0.74 -3.35 3.84
C ALA A 303 0.59 -2.59 3.81
N ALA A 304 1.72 -3.28 3.67
CA ALA A 304 3.05 -2.65 3.65
C ALA A 304 3.19 -1.68 2.47
N HIS A 305 2.72 -2.08 1.28
CA HIS A 305 2.72 -1.20 0.11
C HIS A 305 1.76 -0.02 0.28
N HIS A 306 0.57 -0.22 0.84
CA HIS A 306 -0.36 0.87 1.14
C HIS A 306 0.23 1.88 2.12
N LEU A 307 0.78 1.41 3.25
CA LEU A 307 1.39 2.26 4.27
C LEU A 307 2.47 3.15 3.66
N VAL A 308 3.38 2.51 2.93
CA VAL A 308 4.55 3.16 2.36
C VAL A 308 4.16 4.12 1.26
N ASP A 309 3.14 3.83 0.45
CA ASP A 309 2.79 4.69 -0.68
C ASP A 309 1.80 5.81 -0.30
N VAL A 310 0.70 5.47 0.37
CA VAL A 310 -0.43 6.37 0.57
C VAL A 310 -0.35 7.07 1.93
N ASP A 311 -0.18 6.30 3.00
CA ASP A 311 -0.24 6.82 4.36
C ASP A 311 1.10 7.45 4.80
N THR A 312 2.16 7.34 4.01
CA THR A 312 3.47 7.98 4.27
C THR A 312 3.68 9.15 3.31
N CYS A 313 4.05 10.31 3.85
CA CYS A 313 4.39 11.48 3.05
C CYS A 313 5.81 11.37 2.46
N HIS A 314 5.96 11.58 1.15
CA HIS A 314 7.26 11.50 0.44
C HIS A 314 7.85 12.85 0.03
N HIS A 315 7.08 13.94 0.13
CA HIS A 315 7.52 15.30 -0.22
C HIS A 315 7.21 16.29 0.90
N THR A 316 8.15 17.19 1.22
CA THR A 316 7.92 18.23 2.23
C THR A 316 7.20 19.40 1.58
N GLY A 317 6.03 19.73 2.10
CA GLY A 317 5.21 20.84 1.67
C GLY A 317 4.47 21.48 2.85
N PRO A 318 3.38 22.23 2.61
CA PRO A 318 2.62 22.90 3.67
C PRO A 318 2.11 21.91 4.72
N GLY A 319 2.68 21.97 5.93
CA GLY A 319 2.29 21.12 7.06
C GLY A 319 2.66 19.64 6.94
N THR A 320 3.47 19.27 5.94
CA THR A 320 3.91 17.88 5.73
C THR A 320 5.44 17.77 5.80
N ARG A 321 5.94 16.59 6.17
CA ARG A 321 7.38 16.28 6.18
C ARG A 321 7.59 14.89 5.60
N VAL A 322 8.68 14.70 4.87
CA VAL A 322 9.06 13.36 4.36
C VAL A 322 9.14 12.37 5.52
N GLY A 323 8.63 11.15 5.31
CA GLY A 323 8.61 10.08 6.30
C GLY A 323 7.43 10.14 7.27
N MET A 324 6.65 11.22 7.26
CA MET A 324 5.49 11.36 8.14
C MET A 324 4.41 10.35 7.77
N GLN A 325 4.11 9.42 8.68
CA GLN A 325 2.98 8.50 8.55
C GLN A 325 1.71 9.12 9.14
N TYR A 326 0.66 9.25 8.35
CA TYR A 326 -0.59 9.82 8.81
C TYR A 326 -1.30 8.85 9.75
N SER A 327 -1.76 9.36 10.89
CA SER A 327 -2.65 8.64 11.81
C SER A 327 -4.01 8.46 11.14
N HIS A 328 -4.76 7.44 11.57
CA HIS A 328 -6.12 7.14 11.08
C HIS A 328 -6.96 8.42 10.86
N CYS A 329 -7.43 8.63 9.63
CA CYS A 329 -8.24 9.79 9.27
C CYS A 329 -9.08 9.52 8.02
N VAL A 330 -10.00 10.42 7.72
CA VAL A 330 -10.75 10.39 6.45
C VAL A 330 -9.78 10.62 5.29
N GLY A 331 -9.88 9.75 4.28
CA GLY A 331 -9.08 9.83 3.06
C GLY A 331 -7.58 9.61 3.24
N HIS A 332 -7.16 8.82 4.23
CA HIS A 332 -5.78 8.39 4.52
C HIS A 332 -4.78 9.48 4.95
N VAL A 333 -4.89 10.68 4.37
CA VAL A 333 -3.95 11.79 4.59
C VAL A 333 -4.64 13.09 5.04
N GLY A 334 -5.97 13.07 5.11
CA GLY A 334 -6.80 14.20 5.55
C GLY A 334 -6.78 15.43 4.63
N GLY A 335 -7.57 16.45 4.98
CA GLY A 335 -7.68 17.72 4.26
C GLY A 335 -8.58 17.69 3.02
N TYR A 336 -9.22 16.56 2.71
CA TYR A 336 -10.18 16.46 1.60
C TYR A 336 -11.51 17.15 1.89
N TYR A 337 -11.91 17.17 3.17
CA TYR A 337 -13.17 17.72 3.66
C TYR A 337 -12.92 18.66 4.85
N PRO A 338 -13.81 19.62 5.12
CA PRO A 338 -13.66 20.53 6.26
C PRO A 338 -13.80 19.77 7.59
N HIS A 339 -13.20 20.34 8.64
CA HIS A 339 -13.38 19.84 10.00
C HIS A 339 -14.86 19.80 10.40
N GLY A 340 -15.27 18.71 11.05
CA GLY A 340 -16.65 18.52 11.53
C GLY A 340 -17.65 18.11 10.44
N PHE A 341 -17.20 17.79 9.22
CA PHE A 341 -18.09 17.36 8.13
C PHE A 341 -18.89 16.08 8.48
N ARG A 342 -18.30 15.18 9.27
CA ARG A 342 -18.98 14.05 9.94
C ARG A 342 -18.65 14.11 11.43
N GLU A 343 -19.65 13.82 12.25
CA GLU A 343 -19.42 13.71 13.69
C GLU A 343 -18.43 12.57 13.98
N GLN A 344 -17.56 12.75 14.98
CA GLN A 344 -16.58 11.77 15.47
C GLN A 344 -15.41 11.44 14.51
N ALA A 345 -15.51 11.77 13.22
CA ALA A 345 -14.47 11.53 12.23
C ALA A 345 -13.29 12.51 12.36
N ILE A 346 -12.10 12.06 11.97
CA ILE A 346 -10.89 12.87 11.95
C ILE A 346 -10.60 13.28 10.51
N PHE A 347 -10.68 14.57 10.22
CA PHE A 347 -10.48 15.10 8.87
C PHE A 347 -9.08 15.66 8.61
N GLY A 348 -8.32 15.96 9.66
CA GLY A 348 -6.94 16.43 9.55
C GLY A 348 -5.96 15.27 9.58
N GLY A 349 -4.97 15.29 8.69
CA GLY A 349 -3.81 14.40 8.78
C GLY A 349 -2.92 14.84 9.94
N SER A 350 -2.51 13.90 10.78
CA SER A 350 -1.57 14.16 11.89
C SER A 350 -0.60 13.00 12.04
N TRP A 351 0.54 13.25 12.68
CA TRP A 351 1.57 12.25 12.93
C TRP A 351 2.02 12.27 14.37
N SER A 352 2.31 11.08 14.90
CA SER A 352 2.96 10.90 16.19
C SER A 352 3.69 9.55 16.18
N PRO A 353 4.74 9.36 17.01
CA PRO A 353 5.40 8.06 17.16
C PRO A 353 4.43 6.93 17.52
N SER A 354 3.36 7.24 18.27
CA SER A 354 2.31 6.30 18.68
C SER A 354 1.30 5.91 17.58
N HIS A 355 1.39 6.53 16.41
CA HIS A 355 0.57 6.27 15.22
C HIS A 355 1.48 6.22 13.99
N THR A 356 2.49 5.37 14.07
CA THR A 356 3.52 5.11 13.06
C THR A 356 3.81 3.62 13.14
N TRP A 357 4.02 2.95 12.02
CA TRP A 357 4.16 1.49 11.94
C TRP A 357 5.32 1.15 11.01
N VAL A 358 6.46 0.76 11.58
CA VAL A 358 7.67 0.43 10.80
C VAL A 358 8.22 -0.96 11.08
N GLU A 359 7.83 -1.60 12.18
CA GLU A 359 8.33 -2.94 12.53
C GLU A 359 7.87 -3.98 11.49
N GLY A 360 6.60 -3.95 11.12
CA GLY A 360 6.05 -4.77 10.04
C GLY A 360 6.67 -4.48 8.68
N LEU A 361 7.04 -3.23 8.40
CA LEU A 361 7.73 -2.85 7.15
C LEU A 361 9.14 -3.44 7.08
N PHE A 362 9.90 -3.36 8.18
CA PHE A 362 11.23 -3.98 8.24
C PHE A 362 11.15 -5.49 8.12
N LEU A 363 10.20 -6.14 8.81
CA LEU A 363 10.01 -7.59 8.68
C LEU A 363 9.62 -7.98 7.25
N TYR A 364 8.70 -7.23 6.62
CA TYR A 364 8.33 -7.48 5.23
C TYR A 364 9.53 -7.35 4.29
N TYR A 365 10.36 -6.33 4.45
CA TYR A 365 11.60 -6.17 3.68
C TYR A 365 12.54 -7.38 3.87
N LEU A 366 12.77 -7.83 5.09
CA LEU A 366 13.67 -8.96 5.37
C LEU A 366 13.18 -10.27 4.72
N LEU A 367 11.87 -10.46 4.57
CA LEU A 367 11.28 -11.64 3.93
C LEU A 367 11.22 -11.53 2.40
N SER A 368 10.94 -10.35 1.86
CA SER A 368 10.65 -10.14 0.44
C SER A 368 11.81 -9.57 -0.37
N GLY A 369 12.76 -8.92 0.29
CA GLY A 369 13.79 -8.09 -0.34
C GLY A 369 13.26 -6.79 -0.96
N ASP A 370 12.04 -6.36 -0.63
CA ASP A 370 11.41 -5.17 -1.21
C ASP A 370 12.09 -3.88 -0.74
N THR A 371 13.00 -3.35 -1.55
CA THR A 371 13.78 -2.15 -1.20
C THR A 371 12.93 -0.89 -1.13
N ARG A 372 11.76 -0.83 -1.80
CA ARG A 372 10.87 0.34 -1.72
C ARG A 372 10.24 0.42 -0.34
N VAL A 373 9.88 -0.72 0.25
CA VAL A 373 9.36 -0.78 1.61
C VAL A 373 10.43 -0.40 2.63
N LEU A 374 11.67 -0.89 2.45
CA LEU A 374 12.80 -0.46 3.28
C LEU A 374 13.00 1.07 3.23
N GLU A 375 13.10 1.65 2.02
CA GLU A 375 13.27 3.09 1.84
C GLU A 375 12.15 3.90 2.53
N GLY A 376 10.90 3.40 2.49
CA GLY A 376 9.77 4.01 3.19
C GLY A 376 9.92 3.97 4.70
N ALA A 377 10.26 2.81 5.26
CA ALA A 377 10.49 2.65 6.70
C ALA A 377 11.64 3.53 7.20
N GLU A 378 12.76 3.58 6.46
CA GLU A 378 13.93 4.38 6.82
C GLU A 378 13.61 5.88 6.84
N LYS A 379 12.88 6.40 5.84
CA LYS A 379 12.40 7.80 5.82
C LYS A 379 11.57 8.13 7.06
N THR A 380 10.68 7.23 7.47
CA THR A 380 9.90 7.43 8.70
C THR A 380 10.79 7.40 9.94
N CYS A 381 11.79 6.51 9.99
CA CYS A 381 12.75 6.46 11.09
C CYS A 381 13.64 7.70 11.17
N GLU A 382 13.90 8.42 10.07
CA GLU A 382 14.62 9.70 10.12
C GLU A 382 13.92 10.72 11.03
N LEU A 383 12.58 10.77 11.01
CA LEU A 383 11.80 11.62 11.91
C LEU A 383 11.88 11.16 13.37
N LEU A 384 11.91 9.84 13.61
CA LEU A 384 12.01 9.23 14.93
C LEU A 384 13.41 9.46 15.56
N THR A 385 14.46 9.49 14.74
CA THR A 385 15.83 9.79 15.20
C THR A 385 16.20 11.27 15.15
N GLY A 386 15.31 12.13 14.66
CA GLY A 386 15.60 13.53 14.36
C GLY A 386 15.29 14.48 15.52
N GLU A 387 14.75 15.65 15.18
CA GLU A 387 14.49 16.76 16.10
C GLU A 387 13.65 16.37 17.32
N ILE A 388 12.81 15.34 17.22
CA ILE A 388 11.97 14.84 18.32
C ILE A 388 12.80 14.43 19.55
N LEU A 389 14.08 14.09 19.35
CA LEU A 389 14.97 13.66 20.42
C LEU A 389 15.66 14.81 21.18
N ASN A 390 15.73 16.02 20.61
CA ASN A 390 16.49 17.14 21.20
C ASN A 390 16.02 17.49 22.62
N HIS A 391 14.71 17.36 22.86
CA HIS A 391 14.07 17.59 24.16
C HIS A 391 13.07 16.49 24.44
N TYR A 392 13.51 15.22 24.28
CA TYR A 392 12.61 14.09 24.28
C TYR A 392 11.77 14.01 25.56
N ASP A 393 10.46 13.92 25.39
CA ASP A 393 9.53 13.72 26.48
C ASP A 393 8.23 13.06 26.00
N PHE A 394 7.43 12.52 26.93
CA PHE A 394 6.16 11.86 26.59
C PHE A 394 5.07 12.12 27.62
N GLY A 395 3.85 12.41 27.14
CA GLY A 395 2.66 12.56 27.99
C GLY A 395 1.83 11.27 28.14
N ASN A 396 2.07 10.29 27.27
CA ASN A 396 1.42 8.98 27.27
C ASN A 396 2.48 7.92 27.00
N CYS A 397 2.50 6.85 27.80
CA CYS A 397 3.42 5.73 27.61
C CYS A 397 3.30 5.05 26.25
N ARG A 398 2.11 5.12 25.62
CA ARG A 398 1.94 4.70 24.23
C ARG A 398 2.99 5.32 23.31
N THR A 399 3.30 6.61 23.49
CA THR A 399 4.22 7.34 22.64
C THR A 399 5.65 6.83 22.80
N SER A 400 6.12 6.63 24.03
CA SER A 400 7.47 6.12 24.29
C SER A 400 7.61 4.64 23.94
N GLY A 401 6.61 3.82 24.24
CA GLY A 401 6.60 2.40 23.90
C GLY A 401 6.72 2.14 22.41
N TRP A 402 5.83 2.74 21.62
CA TRP A 402 5.92 2.63 20.16
C TRP A 402 7.24 3.18 19.63
N HIS A 403 7.73 4.30 20.18
CA HIS A 403 9.00 4.84 19.75
C HIS A 403 10.17 3.86 19.98
N LEU A 404 10.20 3.18 21.13
CA LEU A 404 11.20 2.14 21.43
C LEU A 404 11.05 0.92 20.51
N ILE A 405 9.83 0.46 20.24
CA ILE A 405 9.55 -0.66 19.32
C ILE A 405 10.14 -0.33 17.94
N HIS A 406 9.81 0.84 17.40
CA HIS A 406 10.24 1.28 16.06
C HIS A 406 11.76 1.37 15.94
N LEU A 407 12.41 2.02 16.89
CA LEU A 407 13.86 2.19 16.89
C LEU A 407 14.58 0.84 17.09
N SER A 408 14.04 -0.04 17.93
CA SER A 408 14.58 -1.39 18.13
C SER A 408 14.45 -2.25 16.87
N ALA A 409 13.30 -2.19 16.20
CA ALA A 409 13.07 -2.90 14.95
C ALA A 409 14.01 -2.39 13.84
N ALA A 410 14.16 -1.08 13.70
CA ALA A 410 15.07 -0.47 12.75
C ALA A 410 16.53 -0.88 12.99
N TYR A 411 16.98 -0.88 14.26
CA TYR A 411 18.32 -1.36 14.63
C TYR A 411 18.50 -2.84 14.27
N ARG A 412 17.56 -3.71 14.65
CA ARG A 412 17.64 -5.15 14.35
C ARG A 412 17.70 -5.44 12.85
N ALA A 413 16.93 -4.70 12.05
CA ALA A 413 16.86 -4.92 10.61
C ALA A 413 18.08 -4.37 9.85
N THR A 414 18.69 -3.29 10.34
CA THR A 414 19.73 -2.55 9.58
C THR A 414 21.12 -2.57 10.21
N GLY A 415 21.22 -2.89 11.50
CA GLY A 415 22.46 -2.81 12.28
C GLY A 415 22.99 -1.39 12.51
N ARG A 416 22.22 -0.34 12.18
CA ARG A 416 22.70 1.05 12.31
C ARG A 416 22.58 1.58 13.74
N GLU A 417 23.72 1.92 14.32
CA GLU A 417 23.86 2.38 15.71
C GLU A 417 23.08 3.66 16.05
N ASN A 418 22.75 4.50 15.06
CA ASN A 418 21.95 5.70 15.31
C ASN A 418 20.57 5.36 15.90
N TYR A 419 19.95 4.26 15.45
CA TYR A 419 18.67 3.80 16.00
C TYR A 419 18.80 3.31 17.44
N LEU A 420 19.89 2.59 17.76
CA LEU A 420 20.14 2.13 19.13
C LEU A 420 20.43 3.30 20.07
N ASN A 421 21.21 4.29 19.62
CA ASN A 421 21.49 5.51 20.39
C ASN A 421 20.21 6.33 20.63
N ALA A 422 19.36 6.47 19.62
CA ALA A 422 18.04 7.07 19.78
C ALA A 422 17.17 6.32 20.80
N ALA A 423 17.16 4.97 20.72
CA ALA A 423 16.39 4.15 21.66
C ALA A 423 16.87 4.33 23.11
N ARG A 424 18.19 4.51 23.33
CA ARG A 424 18.75 4.81 24.67
C ARG A 424 18.20 6.12 25.23
N ILE A 425 18.15 7.19 24.43
CA ILE A 425 17.57 8.48 24.86
C ILE A 425 16.11 8.30 25.33
N VAL A 426 15.33 7.54 24.56
CA VAL A 426 13.93 7.26 24.90
C VAL A 426 13.83 6.43 26.17
N ALA A 427 14.63 5.37 26.29
CA ALA A 427 14.65 4.47 27.44
C ALA A 427 15.07 5.18 28.73
N ASP A 428 16.11 6.02 28.67
CA ASP A 428 16.57 6.82 29.82
C ASP A 428 15.46 7.74 30.31
N ARG A 429 14.75 8.42 29.39
CA ARG A 429 13.61 9.29 29.76
C ARG A 429 12.44 8.50 30.33
N VAL A 430 12.18 7.30 29.81
CA VAL A 430 11.17 6.39 30.36
C VAL A 430 11.51 6.02 31.81
N LEU A 431 12.75 5.60 32.07
CA LEU A 431 13.20 5.21 33.42
C LEU A 431 13.18 6.40 34.38
N GLU A 432 13.62 7.59 33.95
CA GLU A 432 13.54 8.82 34.74
C GLU A 432 12.11 9.15 35.19
N ARG A 433 11.12 8.84 34.34
CA ARG A 433 9.70 9.09 34.62
C ARG A 433 8.98 7.97 35.36
N GLN A 434 9.66 6.86 35.65
CA GLN A 434 9.07 5.77 36.42
C GLN A 434 8.75 6.25 37.84
N ARG A 435 7.54 5.97 38.31
CA ARG A 435 7.14 6.26 39.68
C ARG A 435 7.64 5.20 40.64
N SER A 436 7.61 5.49 41.93
CA SER A 436 7.92 4.52 43.00
C SER A 436 7.07 3.25 42.98
N SER A 437 5.90 3.27 42.31
CA SER A 437 5.07 2.09 42.06
C SER A 437 5.65 1.13 41.02
N GLY A 438 6.72 1.52 40.32
CA GLY A 438 7.25 0.82 39.14
C GLY A 438 6.48 1.13 37.85
N GLY A 439 5.42 1.94 37.91
CA GLY A 439 4.60 2.31 36.75
C GLY A 439 4.73 3.78 36.32
N TRP A 440 3.92 4.16 35.34
CA TRP A 440 3.88 5.51 34.75
C TRP A 440 2.46 6.07 34.77
N ASP A 441 1.78 6.03 35.91
CA ASP A 441 0.38 6.47 35.99
C ASP A 441 0.22 7.97 35.65
N ARG A 442 -0.86 8.24 34.91
CA ARG A 442 -1.33 9.57 34.52
C ARG A 442 -2.80 9.73 34.87
N LEU A 443 -3.30 10.96 34.85
CA LEU A 443 -4.75 11.20 34.95
C LEU A 443 -5.44 10.61 33.70
N MET A 444 -6.44 9.76 33.89
CA MET A 444 -7.13 9.10 32.78
C MET A 444 -7.96 10.11 31.96
N VAL A 445 -7.94 9.95 30.64
CA VAL A 445 -8.71 10.75 29.68
C VAL A 445 -10.12 10.15 29.48
N PRO A 446 -11.10 10.90 28.93
CA PRO A 446 -12.41 10.34 28.61
C PRO A 446 -12.27 9.11 27.71
N GLY A 447 -13.02 8.04 28.01
CA GLY A 447 -12.92 6.75 27.31
C GLY A 447 -11.96 5.74 27.96
N HIS A 448 -11.05 6.20 28.84
CA HIS A 448 -10.20 5.30 29.65
C HIS A 448 -10.76 5.10 31.08
N CYS A 449 -11.51 6.07 31.60
CA CYS A 449 -12.50 5.87 32.66
C CYS A 449 -13.69 6.81 32.41
N HIS A 450 -14.89 6.36 32.80
CA HIS A 450 -16.14 7.12 32.66
C HIS A 450 -16.48 7.97 33.90
N CYS A 451 -15.51 8.13 34.79
CA CYS A 451 -15.66 8.86 36.04
C CYS A 451 -15.70 10.38 35.79
N LEU A 452 -16.60 11.10 36.48
CA LEU A 452 -16.55 12.56 36.55
C LEU A 452 -15.31 13.00 37.36
N PRO A 453 -14.77 14.21 37.15
CA PRO A 453 -13.63 14.70 37.92
C PRO A 453 -13.85 14.62 39.45
N PRO A 454 -12.85 14.21 40.24
CA PRO A 454 -11.50 13.82 39.81
C PRO A 454 -11.48 12.42 39.18
N ARG A 455 -10.84 12.30 38.02
CA ARG A 455 -10.65 11.02 37.34
C ARG A 455 -9.60 10.18 38.04
N GLN A 456 -9.70 8.86 37.87
CA GLN A 456 -8.70 7.92 38.36
C GLN A 456 -7.34 8.15 37.70
N ARG A 457 -6.27 7.83 38.43
CA ARG A 457 -4.91 7.75 37.89
C ARG A 457 -4.60 6.31 37.51
N GLY A 458 -4.01 6.13 36.35
CA GLY A 458 -3.64 4.82 35.83
C GLY A 458 -2.90 4.95 34.51
N ASN A 459 -2.56 3.83 33.91
CA ASN A 459 -2.03 3.82 32.55
C ASN A 459 -2.35 2.48 31.87
N ALA A 460 -2.37 2.50 30.55
CA ALA A 460 -2.33 1.29 29.74
C ALA A 460 -0.90 0.71 29.84
N GLY A 461 -0.69 -0.23 30.76
CA GLY A 461 0.64 -0.77 31.09
C GLY A 461 1.27 -1.68 30.03
N PHE A 462 0.61 -1.94 28.90
CA PHE A 462 1.12 -2.84 27.86
C PHE A 462 2.11 -2.18 26.88
N MET A 463 2.55 -0.94 27.14
CA MET A 463 3.33 -0.13 26.20
C MET A 463 4.59 0.51 26.80
N VAL A 464 5.16 -0.05 27.87
CA VAL A 464 6.49 0.36 28.37
C VAL A 464 7.35 -0.85 28.66
#